data_AF-A0A565BS83-F1
#
_entry.id   AF-A0A565BS83-F1
#
_cell.length_a   1.000
_cell.length_b   1.000
_cell.length_c   1.000
_cell.angle_alpha   90.00
_cell.angle_beta   90.00
_cell.angle_gamma   90.00
#
_symmetry.space_group_name_H-M   'P 1'
#
loop_
_entity.id
_entity.type
_entity.pdbx_description
1 polymer ?
#
loop_
_entity_poly.entity_id
_entity_poly.type
_entity_poly.pdbx_seq_one_letter_code
_entity_poly.pdbx_strand_id
1 'polypeptide(L)'
;MQLKHWCRRLLPQGLPCLDEKTKPRICSLPTKGILIVGERGTGKTSLELAIASEARVPIVNVEAQELEAGLWVGQSAANVRELFQTARDLVRKTR
;
A
#
# COMPACT_ATOMS: atom_id res chain seq x y z
N MET A 1 -15.67 -5.55 15.39
CA MET A 1 -16.52 -6.63 14.84
C MET A 1 -17.29 -6.25 13.56
N GLN A 2 -16.95 -5.17 12.84
CA GLN A 2 -17.64 -4.77 11.58
C GLN A 2 -16.77 -4.92 10.30
N LEU A 3 -15.45 -5.16 10.42
CA LEU A 3 -14.53 -5.22 9.27
C LEU A 3 -14.70 -6.49 8.41
N LYS A 4 -15.04 -7.61 9.05
CA LYS A 4 -15.20 -8.94 8.39
C LYS A 4 -16.34 -8.95 7.37
N HIS A 5 -17.36 -8.13 7.60
CA HIS A 5 -18.53 -7.99 6.74
C HIS A 5 -18.27 -7.07 5.54
N TRP A 6 -17.39 -6.07 5.71
CA TRP A 6 -16.96 -5.16 4.65
C TRP A 6 -16.11 -5.89 3.60
N CYS A 7 -15.16 -6.71 4.07
CA CYS A 7 -14.30 -7.54 3.21
C CYS A 7 -15.11 -8.55 2.37
N ARG A 8 -16.08 -9.26 2.98
CA ARG A 8 -16.95 -10.22 2.27
C ARG A 8 -17.93 -9.58 1.28
N ARG A 9 -18.28 -8.31 1.49
CA ARG A 9 -19.22 -7.55 0.65
C ARG A 9 -18.54 -6.78 -0.49
N LEU A 10 -17.23 -6.52 -0.38
CA LEU A 10 -16.39 -5.93 -1.44
C LEU A 10 -15.71 -6.98 -2.34
N LEU A 11 -15.62 -8.23 -1.89
CA LEU A 11 -15.14 -9.37 -2.69
C LEU A 11 -15.84 -9.60 -4.06
N PRO A 12 -17.10 -9.19 -4.31
CA PRO A 12 -17.70 -9.28 -5.65
C PRO A 12 -17.34 -8.12 -6.60
N GLN A 13 -16.68 -7.06 -6.14
CA GLN A 13 -16.46 -5.82 -6.93
C GLN A 13 -14.98 -5.58 -7.32
N GLY A 14 -14.16 -6.64 -7.30
CA GLY A 14 -12.80 -6.58 -7.86
C GLY A 14 -11.74 -6.15 -6.85
N LEU A 15 -11.42 -7.05 -5.91
CA LEU A 15 -10.04 -7.10 -5.43
C LEU A 15 -9.15 -7.43 -6.64
N PRO A 16 -8.04 -6.72 -6.90
CA PRO A 16 -7.10 -7.15 -7.92
C PRO A 16 -6.67 -8.57 -7.58
N CYS A 17 -6.99 -9.47 -8.50
CA CYS A 17 -6.71 -10.89 -8.43
C CYS A 17 -5.24 -11.12 -8.06
N LEU A 18 -5.00 -11.63 -6.85
CA LEU A 18 -3.69 -12.13 -6.38
C LEU A 18 -3.42 -13.56 -6.88
N ASP A 19 -4.10 -13.98 -7.96
CA ASP A 19 -3.95 -15.32 -8.53
C ASP A 19 -3.37 -15.24 -9.94
N GLU A 20 -2.18 -15.82 -10.12
CA GLU A 20 -1.43 -15.92 -11.37
C GLU A 20 -2.10 -16.87 -12.40
N LYS A 21 -3.17 -17.59 -12.04
CA LYS A 21 -3.67 -18.75 -12.81
C LYS A 21 -4.96 -18.59 -13.60
N THR A 22 -5.57 -17.41 -13.69
CA THR A 22 -6.81 -17.22 -14.47
C THR A 22 -6.66 -16.20 -15.61
N LYS A 23 -6.69 -16.72 -16.85
CA LYS A 23 -6.65 -15.98 -18.13
C LYS A 23 -7.84 -15.01 -18.31
N PRO A 24 -7.74 -14.01 -19.21
CA PRO A 24 -8.34 -12.68 -19.05
C PRO A 24 -9.69 -12.51 -19.75
N ARG A 25 -10.45 -11.53 -19.27
CA ARG A 25 -11.41 -10.79 -20.12
C ARG A 25 -11.23 -9.27 -20.04
N ILE A 26 -10.58 -8.75 -18.99
CA ILE A 26 -10.18 -7.35 -18.86
C ILE A 26 -8.81 -7.33 -18.18
N CYS A 27 -7.76 -6.96 -18.93
CA CYS A 27 -6.41 -6.79 -18.39
C CYS A 27 -6.33 -5.46 -17.64
N SER A 28 -6.94 -5.35 -16.46
CA SER A 28 -6.65 -4.21 -15.57
C SER A 28 -5.28 -4.43 -14.93
N LEU A 29 -4.35 -3.52 -15.18
CA LEU A 29 -3.06 -3.50 -14.50
C LEU A 29 -3.30 -3.52 -12.97
N PRO A 30 -2.45 -4.21 -12.18
CA PRO A 30 -2.55 -4.14 -10.73
C PRO A 30 -2.47 -2.67 -10.29
N THR A 31 -3.38 -2.27 -9.40
CA THR A 31 -3.47 -0.89 -8.91
C THR A 31 -2.13 -0.48 -8.30
N LYS A 32 -1.53 0.57 -8.85
CA LYS A 32 -0.17 1.01 -8.46
C LYS A 32 -0.14 1.86 -7.19
N GLY A 33 -1.29 2.31 -6.69
CA GLY A 33 -1.38 3.10 -5.47
C GLY A 33 -2.80 3.58 -5.20
N ILE A 34 -3.07 3.97 -3.96
CA ILE A 34 -4.34 4.52 -3.48
C ILE A 34 -4.00 5.81 -2.71
N LEU A 35 -4.73 6.89 -2.97
CA LEU A 35 -4.61 8.16 -2.24
C LEU A 35 -5.86 8.38 -1.39
N ILE A 36 -5.69 8.62 -0.08
CA ILE A 36 -6.78 8.82 0.86
C ILE A 36 -6.76 10.28 1.35
N VAL A 37 -7.82 11.05 1.06
CA VAL A 37 -7.93 12.49 1.39
C VAL A 37 -9.16 12.76 2.26
N GLY A 38 -9.12 13.83 3.06
CA GLY A 38 -10.24 14.33 3.87
C GLY A 38 -9.80 14.95 5.19
N GLU A 39 -10.76 15.33 6.01
CA GLU A 39 -10.55 16.13 7.23
C GLU A 39 -9.74 15.38 8.30
N ARG A 40 -9.10 16.16 9.18
CA ARG A 40 -8.36 15.64 10.33
C ARG A 40 -9.32 14.91 11.28
N GLY A 41 -8.93 13.73 11.76
CA GLY A 41 -9.75 12.91 12.65
C GLY A 41 -10.62 11.85 11.96
N THR A 42 -10.60 11.78 10.62
CA THR A 42 -11.33 10.74 9.85
C THR A 42 -10.65 9.36 9.82
N GLY A 43 -9.61 9.15 10.64
CA GLY A 43 -8.98 7.83 10.81
C GLY A 43 -8.20 7.31 9.61
N LYS A 44 -7.70 8.17 8.72
CA LYS A 44 -6.94 7.78 7.50
C LYS A 44 -5.76 6.86 7.80
N THR A 45 -4.90 7.30 8.71
CA THR A 45 -3.73 6.52 9.16
C THR A 45 -4.17 5.22 9.83
N SER A 46 -5.23 5.25 10.63
CA SER A 46 -5.76 4.04 11.28
C SER A 46 -6.36 3.06 10.27
N LEU A 47 -6.93 3.54 9.17
CA LEU A 47 -7.46 2.71 8.09
C LEU A 47 -6.33 1.95 7.39
N GLU A 48 -5.22 2.64 7.07
CA GLU A 48 -4.03 2.02 6.46
C GLU A 48 -3.48 0.89 7.35
N LEU A 49 -3.34 1.16 8.65
CA LEU A 49 -2.90 0.16 9.63
C LEU A 49 -3.87 -1.02 9.73
N ALA A 50 -5.18 -0.77 9.73
CA ALA A 50 -6.19 -1.82 9.79
C ALA A 50 -6.16 -2.72 8.55
N ILE A 51 -6.02 -2.14 7.35
CA ILE A 51 -5.96 -2.86 6.08
C ILE A 51 -4.73 -3.77 6.04
N ALA A 52 -3.56 -3.26 6.40
CA ALA A 52 -2.35 -4.06 6.35
C ALA A 52 -2.28 -5.13 7.45
N SER A 53 -2.89 -4.88 8.62
CA SER A 53 -3.10 -5.91 9.64
C SER A 53 -4.03 -7.04 9.13
N GLU A 54 -5.11 -6.68 8.41
CA GLU A 54 -6.02 -7.66 7.82
C GLU A 54 -5.35 -8.46 6.68
N ALA A 55 -4.58 -7.79 5.83
CA ALA A 55 -3.86 -8.40 4.71
C ALA A 55 -2.58 -9.15 5.13
N ARG A 56 -2.14 -9.02 6.39
CA ARG A 56 -0.90 -9.58 6.93
C ARG A 56 0.35 -9.21 6.11
N VAL A 57 0.40 -7.95 5.66
CA VAL A 57 1.54 -7.41 4.91
C VAL A 57 2.33 -6.42 5.76
N PRO A 58 3.66 -6.33 5.60
CA PRO A 58 4.45 -5.34 6.30
C PRO A 58 4.09 -3.93 5.83
N ILE A 59 4.01 -3.00 6.77
CA ILE A 59 3.78 -1.56 6.51
C ILE A 59 5.11 -0.84 6.59
N VAL A 60 5.39 0.01 5.60
CA VAL A 60 6.49 0.98 5.66
C VAL A 60 5.86 2.35 5.81
N ASN A 61 6.00 2.94 7.00
CA ASN A 61 5.57 4.32 7.24
C ASN A 61 6.67 5.27 6.80
N VAL A 62 6.31 6.33 6.09
CA VAL A 62 7.25 7.33 5.55
C VAL A 62 6.65 8.70 5.74
N GLU A 63 7.41 9.59 6.36
CA GLU A 63 7.01 10.98 6.49
C GLU A 63 7.52 11.78 5.29
N ALA A 64 6.73 12.77 4.84
CA ALA A 64 7.11 13.60 3.69
C ALA A 64 8.46 14.30 3.92
N GLN A 65 8.76 14.66 5.16
CA GLN A 65 10.02 15.32 5.54
C GLN A 65 11.24 14.42 5.35
N GLU A 66 11.10 13.10 5.45
CA GLU A 66 12.19 12.14 5.24
C GLU A 66 12.57 12.03 3.75
N LEU A 67 11.60 12.27 2.86
CA LEU A 67 11.82 12.28 1.41
C LEU A 67 12.48 13.58 0.94
N GLU A 68 12.20 14.69 1.62
CA GLU A 68 12.76 16.02 1.30
C GLU A 68 14.08 16.31 2.04
N ALA A 69 14.71 15.29 2.61
CA ALA A 69 15.94 15.41 3.38
C ALA A 69 17.15 15.82 2.50
N GLY A 70 17.32 17.14 2.30
CA GLY A 70 18.60 17.74 1.95
C GLY A 70 18.51 19.07 1.21
N LEU A 71 19.33 20.04 1.62
CA LEU A 71 19.68 21.24 0.83
C LEU A 71 20.30 20.92 -0.55
N TRP A 72 20.55 19.64 -0.85
CA TRP A 72 21.33 19.16 -1.97
C TRP A 72 20.44 18.50 -3.02
N VAL A 73 20.51 19.04 -4.24
CA VAL A 73 19.75 18.56 -5.39
C VAL A 73 20.12 17.11 -5.70
N GLY A 74 19.15 16.19 -5.64
CA GLY A 74 19.31 14.79 -6.02
C GLY A 74 19.20 13.78 -4.88
N GLN A 75 19.29 14.20 -3.61
CA GLN A 75 19.20 13.30 -2.46
C GLN A 75 17.81 12.67 -2.31
N SER A 76 16.74 13.44 -2.54
CA SER A 76 15.36 12.96 -2.48
C SER A 76 15.07 11.80 -3.43
N ALA A 77 15.62 11.83 -4.65
CA ALA A 77 15.42 10.76 -5.63
C ALA A 77 16.15 9.46 -5.23
N ALA A 78 17.28 9.57 -4.54
CA ALA A 78 17.99 8.42 -4.00
C ALA A 78 17.21 7.78 -2.84
N ASN A 79 16.70 8.59 -1.91
CA ASN A 79 15.91 8.13 -0.76
C ASN A 79 14.65 7.37 -1.20
N VAL A 80 13.93 7.88 -2.21
CA VAL A 80 12.75 7.18 -2.77
C VAL A 80 13.13 5.80 -3.33
N ARG A 81 14.26 5.68 -4.02
CA ARG A 81 14.70 4.38 -4.58
C ARG A 81 15.08 3.39 -3.48
N GLU A 82 15.78 3.84 -2.45
CA GLU A 82 16.15 3.02 -1.29
C GLU A 82 14.93 2.56 -0.50
N LEU A 83 13.93 3.43 -0.35
CA LEU A 83 12.65 3.08 0.27
C LEU A 83 11.97 1.93 -0.47
N PHE A 84 11.85 2.03 -1.79
CA PHE A 84 11.26 0.95 -2.59
C PHE A 84 12.10 -0.33 -2.57
N GLN A 85 13.42 -0.22 -2.49
CA GLN A 85 14.29 -1.39 -2.36
C GLN A 85 14.05 -2.10 -1.01
N THR A 86 14.02 -1.34 0.08
CA THR A 86 13.71 -1.84 1.42
C THR A 86 12.33 -2.52 1.46
N ALA A 87 11.32 -1.91 0.86
CA ALA A 87 9.97 -2.49 0.78
C ALA A 87 9.97 -3.85 0.05
N ARG A 88 10.71 -3.98 -1.06
CA ARG A 88 10.86 -5.27 -1.78
C ARG A 88 11.54 -6.33 -0.94
N ASP A 89 12.55 -5.95 -0.17
CA ASP A 89 13.30 -6.87 0.68
C ASP A 89 12.48 -7.33 1.89
N LEU A 90 11.61 -6.47 2.44
CA LEU A 90 10.65 -6.86 3.48
C LEU A 90 9.65 -7.90 2.97
N VAL A 91 9.07 -7.70 1.78
CA VAL A 91 8.11 -8.65 1.18
C VAL A 91 8.75 -10.02 0.93
N ARG A 92 10.03 -10.06 0.56
CA ARG A 92 10.78 -11.33 0.38
C ARG A 92 10.98 -12.10 1.68
N LYS A 93 11.20 -11.39 2.80
CA LYS A 93 11.44 -12.00 4.12
C LYS A 93 10.16 -12.51 4.80
N THR A 94 8.99 -12.00 4.40
CA THR A 94 7.69 -12.39 4.97
C THR A 94 7.04 -13.60 4.26
N ARG A 95 7.69 -14.16 3.22
CA ARG A 95 7.30 -15.45 2.62
C ARG A 95 7.83 -16.65 3.39
#